data_AF-A0AAE8N6Z1-F1
#
_entry.id   AF-A0AAE8N6Z1-F1
#
_cell.length_a   1.000
_cell.length_b   1.000
_cell.length_c   1.000
_cell.angle_alpha   90.00
_cell.angle_beta   90.00
_cell.angle_gamma   90.00
#
_symmetry.space_group_name_H-M   'P 1'
#
loop_
_entity.id
_entity.type
_entity.pdbx_description
1 polymer ?
#
loop_
_entity_poly.entity_id
_entity_poly.type
_entity_poly.pdbx_seq_one_letter_code
_entity_poly.pdbx_strand_id
1 'polypeptide(L)'
;MKLLTALATVAAATLAAAAPGVAPRQEFTIIRPTQTYRRWIQTGEILENPQNQLLVVKNGNSADETSTFVTFDFDASTEGKVCTLVFSLWERDVSTGSHTLDLFTYSDPPQSLAVLSAELESRDKHVGRIIAPTAAIAEWVQAYEGYPSIPCPAGQTLGIEFVGVGDAVQVQWGIGSTGPSFTIVE
;
A
#
# COMPACT_ATOMS: atom_id res chain seq x y z
N MET A 1 61.61 63.42 -19.15
CA MET A 1 60.56 62.41 -19.34
C MET A 1 61.10 61.05 -18.91
N LYS A 2 60.60 60.46 -17.81
CA LYS A 2 60.69 59.02 -17.51
C LYS A 2 59.49 58.67 -16.63
N LEU A 3 58.70 57.70 -17.10
CA LEU A 3 57.36 57.35 -16.63
C LEU A 3 57.39 56.58 -15.30
N LEU A 4 56.39 56.86 -14.45
CA LEU A 4 56.00 56.05 -13.30
C LEU A 4 55.22 54.82 -13.76
N THR A 5 55.62 53.64 -13.30
CA THR A 5 54.91 52.38 -13.52
C THR A 5 54.02 52.10 -12.31
N ALA A 6 52.69 52.06 -12.50
CA ALA A 6 51.74 51.63 -11.49
C ALA A 6 51.34 50.17 -11.75
N LEU A 7 51.50 49.29 -10.75
CA LEU A 7 50.96 47.93 -10.77
C LEU A 7 49.49 47.94 -10.37
N ALA A 8 48.62 47.43 -11.25
CA ALA A 8 47.22 47.14 -10.94
C ALA A 8 47.09 45.65 -10.56
N THR A 9 46.75 45.37 -9.30
CA THR A 9 46.39 44.04 -8.81
C THR A 9 44.91 43.78 -9.08
N VAL A 10 44.62 42.83 -9.97
CA VAL A 10 43.26 42.36 -10.24
C VAL A 10 42.92 41.24 -9.24
N ALA A 11 42.00 41.51 -8.31
CA ALA A 11 41.46 40.50 -7.42
C ALA A 11 40.36 39.71 -8.15
N ALA A 12 40.62 38.44 -8.45
CA ALA A 12 39.62 37.53 -9.00
C ALA A 12 38.71 37.01 -7.88
N ALA A 13 37.46 37.49 -7.85
CA ALA A 13 36.43 36.92 -6.98
C ALA A 13 35.89 35.62 -7.60
N THR A 14 36.28 34.48 -7.04
CA THR A 14 35.69 33.18 -7.39
C THR A 14 34.30 33.06 -6.74
N LEU A 15 33.24 33.20 -7.53
CA LEU A 15 31.90 32.77 -7.13
C LEU A 15 31.87 31.24 -7.08
N ALA A 16 31.90 30.67 -5.88
CA ALA A 16 31.58 29.27 -5.68
C ALA A 16 30.07 29.08 -5.89
N ALA A 17 29.69 28.46 -7.01
CA ALA A 17 28.32 28.02 -7.23
C ALA A 17 28.01 26.90 -6.22
N ALA A 18 27.06 27.13 -5.31
CA ALA A 18 26.55 26.09 -4.43
C ALA A 18 25.92 24.99 -5.30
N ALA A 19 26.45 23.77 -5.22
CA ALA A 19 25.82 22.61 -5.83
C ALA A 19 24.37 22.49 -5.30
N PRO A 20 23.38 22.13 -6.14
CA PRO A 20 22.03 21.87 -5.64
C PRO A 20 22.13 20.74 -4.62
N GLY A 21 21.81 21.06 -3.37
CA GLY A 21 21.78 20.07 -2.30
C GLY A 21 20.78 18.99 -2.67
N VAL A 22 21.26 17.74 -2.79
CA VAL A 22 20.39 16.57 -2.83
C VAL A 22 19.58 16.62 -1.54
N ALA A 23 18.27 16.83 -1.66
CA ALA A 23 17.38 16.78 -0.51
C ALA A 23 17.60 15.44 0.22
N PRO A 24 17.70 15.41 1.56
CA PRO A 24 17.86 14.17 2.28
C PRO A 24 16.72 13.22 1.89
N ARG A 25 17.07 11.98 1.53
CA ARG A 25 16.11 10.94 1.21
C ARG A 25 15.28 10.70 2.49
N GLN A 26 13.96 10.93 2.43
CA GLN A 26 13.10 10.49 3.52
C GLN A 26 13.21 8.96 3.63
N GLU A 27 13.61 8.51 4.81
CA GLU A 27 13.57 7.09 5.14
C GLU A 27 12.13 6.75 5.54
N PHE A 28 11.65 5.61 5.04
CA PHE A 28 10.33 5.11 5.35
C PHE A 28 10.46 3.68 5.83
N THR A 29 9.81 3.37 6.94
CA THR A 29 9.59 1.99 7.36
C THR A 29 8.37 1.44 6.62
N ILE A 30 8.52 0.25 6.01
CA ILE A 30 7.43 -0.44 5.29
C ILE A 30 6.98 -1.65 6.10
N ILE A 31 5.74 -1.62 6.57
CA ILE A 31 5.05 -2.77 7.17
C ILE A 31 4.34 -3.51 6.04
N ARG A 32 4.74 -4.77 5.83
CA ARG A 32 4.13 -5.67 4.83
C ARG A 32 3.06 -6.54 5.48
N PRO A 33 2.14 -7.10 4.69
CA PRO A 33 1.17 -8.04 5.22
C PRO A 33 1.88 -9.24 5.87
N THR A 34 1.43 -9.64 7.05
CA THR A 34 1.87 -10.88 7.71
C THR A 34 1.21 -12.07 7.04
N GLN A 35 -0.09 -11.97 6.74
CA GLN A 35 -0.86 -13.02 6.07
C GLN A 35 -1.73 -12.45 4.95
N THR A 36 -1.97 -13.27 3.93
CA THR A 36 -2.90 -12.97 2.84
C THR A 36 -3.84 -14.15 2.65
N TYR A 37 -5.13 -13.87 2.52
CA TYR A 37 -6.16 -14.88 2.35
C TYR A 37 -7.03 -14.53 1.17
N ARG A 38 -7.28 -15.51 0.31
CA ARG A 38 -8.28 -15.39 -0.75
C ARG A 38 -9.55 -16.08 -0.29
N ARG A 39 -10.69 -15.39 -0.42
CA ARG A 39 -12.01 -15.91 -0.08
C ARG A 39 -12.88 -16.02 -1.33
N TRP A 40 -13.46 -17.18 -1.57
CA TRP A 40 -14.51 -17.34 -2.57
C TRP A 40 -15.84 -16.81 -2.05
N ILE A 41 -16.48 -15.93 -2.83
CA ILE A 41 -17.68 -15.22 -2.38
C ILE A 41 -18.86 -16.18 -2.20
N GLN A 42 -19.08 -17.08 -3.16
CA GLN A 42 -20.22 -18.01 -3.13
C GLN A 42 -20.07 -19.10 -2.06
N THR A 43 -18.91 -19.73 -1.95
CA THR A 43 -18.70 -20.88 -1.06
C THR A 43 -18.24 -20.47 0.33
N GLY A 44 -17.66 -19.27 0.47
CA GLY A 44 -16.97 -18.85 1.69
C GLY A 44 -15.65 -19.58 1.94
N GLU A 45 -15.20 -20.42 1.00
CA GLU A 45 -13.91 -21.11 1.09
C GLU A 45 -12.77 -20.08 1.19
N ILE A 46 -11.81 -20.35 2.06
CA ILE A 46 -10.65 -19.49 2.28
C ILE A 46 -9.38 -20.29 1.99
N LEU A 47 -8.51 -19.70 1.17
CA LEU A 47 -7.18 -20.22 0.91
C LEU A 47 -6.13 -19.24 1.47
N GLU A 48 -5.26 -19.74 2.34
CA GLU A 48 -4.14 -18.98 2.90
C GLU A 48 -2.97 -18.91 1.92
N ASN A 49 -2.39 -17.72 1.82
CA ASN A 49 -1.21 -17.36 1.05
C ASN A 49 -1.18 -17.96 -0.38
N PRO A 50 -2.22 -17.73 -1.20
CA PRO A 50 -2.32 -18.29 -2.56
C PRO A 50 -1.38 -17.57 -3.53
N GLN A 51 -0.10 -17.91 -3.47
CA GLN A 51 0.94 -17.35 -4.34
C GLN A 51 0.61 -17.58 -5.83
N ASN A 52 0.90 -16.58 -6.66
CA ASN A 52 0.76 -16.64 -8.13
C ASN A 52 -0.67 -16.93 -8.63
N GLN A 53 -1.69 -16.56 -7.87
CA GLN A 53 -3.10 -16.65 -8.26
C GLN A 53 -3.75 -15.28 -8.34
N LEU A 54 -4.85 -15.16 -9.08
CA LEU A 54 -5.75 -14.02 -8.93
C LEU A 54 -6.26 -13.96 -7.49
N LEU A 55 -6.23 -12.77 -6.89
CA LEU A 55 -6.56 -12.53 -5.49
C LEU A 55 -7.92 -11.86 -5.35
N VAL A 56 -8.23 -10.92 -6.24
CA VAL A 56 -9.55 -10.30 -6.34
C VAL A 56 -10.12 -10.62 -7.71
N VAL A 57 -11.32 -11.18 -7.75
CA VAL A 57 -12.05 -11.47 -8.99
C VAL A 57 -13.48 -11.01 -8.84
N LYS A 58 -13.93 -10.14 -9.74
CA LYS A 58 -15.33 -9.77 -9.90
C LYS A 58 -15.68 -9.75 -11.38
N ASN A 59 -16.48 -10.73 -11.80
CA ASN A 59 -16.74 -10.99 -13.22
C ASN A 59 -18.21 -11.36 -13.52
N GLY A 60 -19.11 -11.24 -12.52
CA GLY A 60 -20.51 -11.62 -12.65
C GLY A 60 -20.77 -13.13 -12.62
N ASN A 61 -19.73 -13.98 -12.56
CA ASN A 61 -19.87 -15.41 -12.30
C ASN A 61 -19.59 -15.70 -10.82
N SER A 62 -20.64 -15.89 -10.02
CA SER A 62 -20.52 -16.05 -8.56
C SER A 62 -19.56 -17.17 -8.11
N ALA A 63 -19.40 -18.21 -8.94
CA ALA A 63 -18.50 -19.33 -8.64
C ALA A 63 -17.00 -18.93 -8.68
N ASP A 64 -16.66 -17.89 -9.44
CA ASP A 64 -15.29 -17.44 -9.62
C ASP A 64 -14.97 -16.20 -8.76
N GLU A 65 -16.00 -15.48 -8.30
CA GLU A 65 -15.81 -14.23 -7.58
C GLU A 65 -15.06 -14.45 -6.27
N THR A 66 -14.02 -13.65 -6.07
CA THR A 66 -13.17 -13.72 -4.87
C THR A 66 -12.85 -12.33 -4.35
N SER A 67 -12.72 -12.22 -3.04
CA SER A 67 -12.07 -11.09 -2.38
C SER A 67 -10.78 -11.56 -1.71
N THR A 68 -9.93 -10.61 -1.34
CA THR A 68 -8.72 -10.91 -0.59
C THR A 68 -8.65 -10.06 0.65
N PHE A 69 -8.43 -10.67 1.80
CA PHE A 69 -8.13 -9.95 3.02
C PHE A 69 -6.70 -10.24 3.47
N VAL A 70 -6.05 -9.23 4.03
CA VAL A 70 -4.67 -9.28 4.47
C VAL A 70 -4.57 -8.76 5.90
N THR A 71 -3.60 -9.25 6.65
CA THR A 71 -3.34 -8.80 8.02
C THR A 71 -2.00 -8.08 8.12
N PHE A 72 -1.92 -7.09 8.98
CA PHE A 72 -0.72 -6.32 9.28
C PHE A 72 -0.50 -6.31 10.79
N ASP A 73 0.70 -6.66 11.23
CA ASP A 73 1.08 -6.55 12.63
C ASP A 73 1.85 -5.25 12.86
N PHE A 74 1.37 -4.45 13.80
CA PHE A 74 2.00 -3.21 14.22
C PHE A 74 2.62 -3.43 15.59
N ASP A 75 3.95 -3.45 15.66
CA ASP A 75 4.62 -3.57 16.94
C ASP A 75 4.47 -2.29 17.79
N ALA A 76 4.84 -2.37 19.07
CA ALA A 76 4.74 -1.26 20.00
C ALA A 76 5.62 -0.05 19.61
N SER A 77 6.64 -0.23 18.76
CA SER A 77 7.51 0.87 18.30
C SER A 77 6.82 1.81 17.30
N THR A 78 5.61 1.44 16.84
CA THR A 78 4.77 2.28 15.99
C THR A 78 3.90 3.26 16.78
N GLU A 79 3.93 3.21 18.12
CA GLU A 79 3.13 4.08 18.97
C GLU A 79 3.40 5.57 18.69
N GLY A 80 2.32 6.34 18.55
CA GLY A 80 2.36 7.77 18.25
C GLY A 80 2.74 8.13 16.80
N LYS A 81 2.98 7.15 15.93
CA LYS A 81 3.31 7.38 14.51
C LYS A 81 2.06 7.40 13.63
N VAL A 82 2.22 7.91 12.42
CA VAL A 82 1.20 7.88 11.36
C VAL A 82 1.54 6.80 10.35
N CYS A 83 0.58 5.94 10.08
CA CYS A 83 0.68 4.82 9.16
C CYS A 83 -0.18 5.12 7.93
N THR A 84 0.44 5.14 6.75
CA THR A 84 -0.26 5.38 5.48
C THR A 84 -0.41 4.07 4.71
N LEU A 85 -1.66 3.66 4.43
CA LEU A 85 -1.95 2.50 3.60
C LEU A 85 -1.67 2.84 2.13
N VAL A 86 -0.74 2.09 1.54
CA VAL A 86 -0.33 2.17 0.14
C VAL A 86 -0.64 0.84 -0.53
N PHE A 87 -1.19 0.90 -1.74
CA PHE A 87 -1.31 -0.28 -2.61
C PHE A 87 -0.50 -0.01 -3.86
N SER A 88 0.41 -0.92 -4.24
CA SER A 88 1.25 -0.71 -5.42
C SER A 88 1.41 -2.00 -6.21
N LEU A 89 1.36 -1.89 -7.54
CA LEU A 89 1.56 -3.03 -8.44
C LEU A 89 2.78 -2.78 -9.32
N TRP A 90 3.50 -3.86 -9.65
CA TRP A 90 4.55 -3.82 -10.66
C TRP A 90 3.99 -4.15 -12.04
N GLU A 91 4.82 -4.04 -13.07
CA GLU A 91 4.44 -4.36 -14.46
C GLU A 91 4.03 -5.83 -14.64
N ARG A 92 4.62 -6.74 -13.85
CA ARG A 92 4.32 -8.19 -13.90
C ARG A 92 3.06 -8.61 -13.14
N ASP A 93 2.49 -7.71 -12.33
CA ASP A 93 1.29 -7.98 -11.56
C ASP A 93 0.05 -7.86 -12.48
N VAL A 94 -1.10 -8.38 -12.04
CA VAL A 94 -2.34 -8.32 -12.83
C VAL A 94 -3.27 -7.28 -12.22
N SER A 95 -3.77 -6.37 -13.05
CA SER A 95 -4.94 -5.55 -12.75
C SER A 95 -5.66 -5.29 -14.06
N THR A 96 -6.90 -5.75 -14.20
CA THR A 96 -7.69 -5.64 -15.44
C THR A 96 -9.10 -5.12 -15.18
N GLY A 97 -9.75 -4.67 -16.25
CA GLY A 97 -11.12 -4.17 -16.22
C GLY A 97 -11.20 -2.76 -15.62
N SER A 98 -11.99 -2.56 -14.56
CA SER A 98 -12.14 -1.24 -13.93
C SER A 98 -10.96 -0.85 -13.03
N HIS A 99 -10.08 -1.81 -12.68
CA HIS A 99 -8.97 -1.64 -11.73
C HIS A 99 -9.39 -1.15 -10.34
N THR A 100 -10.69 -1.12 -10.05
CA THR A 100 -11.24 -0.44 -8.88
C THR A 100 -11.48 -1.42 -7.76
N LEU A 101 -10.97 -1.10 -6.57
CA LEU A 101 -11.11 -1.89 -5.37
C LEU A 101 -11.76 -1.06 -4.25
N ASP A 102 -12.77 -1.63 -3.60
CA ASP A 102 -13.26 -1.16 -2.30
C ASP A 102 -12.48 -1.84 -1.18
N LEU A 103 -12.15 -1.08 -0.15
CA LEU A 103 -11.39 -1.50 1.01
C LEU A 103 -12.27 -1.51 2.25
N PHE A 104 -12.23 -2.59 3.01
CA PHE A 104 -12.97 -2.75 4.25
C PHE A 104 -12.03 -3.12 5.40
N THR A 105 -12.27 -2.59 6.60
CA THR A 105 -11.68 -3.18 7.80
C THR A 105 -12.26 -4.57 8.03
N TYR A 106 -11.47 -5.42 8.68
CA TYR A 106 -11.86 -6.76 9.07
C TYR A 106 -11.82 -6.84 10.61
N SER A 107 -12.97 -7.05 11.24
CA SER A 107 -13.16 -6.91 12.70
C SER A 107 -12.52 -8.03 13.52
N ASP A 108 -12.36 -9.22 12.95
CA ASP A 108 -11.68 -10.35 13.60
C ASP A 108 -10.72 -11.05 12.63
N PRO A 109 -9.56 -10.44 12.32
CA PRO A 109 -8.62 -11.02 11.38
C PRO A 109 -8.08 -12.34 11.96
N PRO A 110 -8.24 -13.46 11.25
CA PRO A 110 -7.83 -14.76 11.75
C PRO A 110 -6.32 -14.80 11.97
N GLN A 111 -5.88 -15.20 13.15
CA GLN A 111 -4.45 -15.39 13.44
C GLN A 111 -3.90 -16.71 12.87
N SER A 112 -4.78 -17.66 12.52
CA SER A 112 -4.44 -18.89 11.80
C SER A 112 -5.68 -19.52 11.16
N LEU A 113 -5.49 -20.39 10.15
CA LEU A 113 -6.59 -21.13 9.51
C LEU A 113 -7.40 -22.00 10.50
N ALA A 114 -6.80 -22.42 11.62
CA ALA A 114 -7.46 -23.28 12.62
C ALA A 114 -8.61 -22.60 13.36
N VAL A 115 -8.68 -21.26 13.30
CA VAL A 115 -9.73 -20.43 13.93
C VAL A 115 -10.84 -20.08 12.92
N LEU A 116 -10.70 -20.45 11.65
CA LEU A 116 -11.67 -20.19 10.58
C LEU A 116 -12.87 -21.14 10.64
N SER A 117 -13.56 -21.22 11.77
CA SER A 117 -14.94 -21.73 11.76
C SER A 117 -15.86 -20.75 11.04
N ALA A 118 -16.98 -21.25 10.53
CA ALA A 118 -17.93 -20.59 9.62
C ALA A 118 -18.62 -19.28 10.13
N GLU A 119 -18.11 -18.66 11.19
CA GLU A 119 -18.61 -17.43 11.83
C GLU A 119 -17.58 -16.30 11.79
N LEU A 120 -16.70 -16.26 10.77
CA LEU A 120 -15.92 -15.05 10.53
C LEU A 120 -16.89 -13.90 10.23
N GLU A 121 -17.02 -12.97 11.16
CA GLU A 121 -17.71 -11.73 10.88
C GLU A 121 -16.99 -11.02 9.72
N SER A 122 -17.80 -10.84 8.68
CA SER A 122 -17.54 -10.14 7.43
C SER A 122 -16.98 -8.74 7.66
N ARG A 123 -16.45 -8.15 6.59
CA ARG A 123 -16.31 -6.69 6.35
C ARG A 123 -17.04 -5.83 7.38
N ASP A 124 -16.25 -5.07 8.14
CA ASP A 124 -16.77 -4.18 9.17
C ASP A 124 -17.07 -2.80 8.56
N LYS A 125 -16.05 -1.97 8.35
CA LYS A 125 -16.22 -0.60 7.84
C LYS A 125 -15.64 -0.46 6.45
N HIS A 126 -16.40 0.14 5.54
CA HIS A 126 -15.86 0.61 4.26
C HIS A 126 -14.93 1.81 4.51
N VAL A 127 -13.63 1.63 4.30
CA VAL A 127 -12.60 2.65 4.58
C VAL A 127 -12.16 3.41 3.34
N GLY A 128 -12.54 2.95 2.15
CA GLY A 128 -12.39 3.73 0.94
C GLY A 128 -12.34 2.91 -0.34
N ARG A 129 -12.06 3.61 -1.42
CA ARG A 129 -11.98 3.08 -2.78
C ARG A 129 -10.69 3.54 -3.43
N ILE A 130 -10.01 2.61 -4.10
CA ILE A 130 -8.82 2.88 -4.88
C ILE A 130 -8.98 2.45 -6.34
N ILE A 131 -8.22 3.09 -7.23
CA ILE A 131 -7.92 2.60 -8.57
C ILE A 131 -6.48 2.09 -8.53
N ALA A 132 -6.28 0.80 -8.80
CA ALA A 132 -4.99 0.12 -8.71
C ALA A 132 -4.49 -0.30 -10.11
N PRO A 133 -3.92 0.62 -10.91
CA PRO A 133 -3.35 0.26 -12.20
C PRO A 133 -2.05 -0.53 -12.02
N THR A 134 -1.67 -1.30 -13.04
CA THR A 134 -0.36 -1.98 -13.07
C THR A 134 0.77 -0.96 -13.16
N ALA A 135 1.96 -1.34 -12.68
CA ALA A 135 3.17 -0.52 -12.69
C ALA A 135 3.05 0.86 -11.98
N ALA A 136 2.19 0.98 -10.97
CA ALA A 136 1.94 2.23 -10.27
C ALA A 136 1.49 2.02 -8.81
N ILE A 137 1.54 3.10 -8.05
CA ILE A 137 0.84 3.21 -6.76
C ILE A 137 -0.63 3.53 -7.06
N ALA A 138 -1.53 2.87 -6.35
CA ALA A 138 -2.97 3.07 -6.48
C ALA A 138 -3.38 4.47 -6.04
N GLU A 139 -4.37 5.03 -6.74
CA GLU A 139 -4.96 6.32 -6.42
C GLU A 139 -6.19 6.13 -5.53
N TRP A 140 -6.27 6.90 -4.45
CA TRP A 140 -7.47 6.93 -3.61
C TRP A 140 -8.54 7.80 -4.26
N VAL A 141 -9.68 7.19 -4.60
CA VAL A 141 -10.86 7.88 -5.15
C VAL A 141 -11.72 8.44 -4.01
N GLN A 142 -11.87 7.64 -2.95
CA GLN A 142 -12.63 7.98 -1.76
C GLN A 142 -11.92 7.39 -0.55
N ALA A 143 -11.90 8.11 0.56
CA ALA A 143 -11.34 7.63 1.81
C ALA A 143 -12.22 8.05 2.99
N TYR A 144 -12.36 7.16 3.96
CA TYR A 144 -13.20 7.29 5.14
C TYR A 144 -12.40 6.87 6.38
N GLU A 145 -12.94 7.13 7.59
CA GLU A 145 -12.32 6.70 8.86
C GLU A 145 -10.84 7.14 9.04
N GLY A 146 -10.43 8.23 8.39
CA GLY A 146 -9.06 8.75 8.43
C GLY A 146 -8.08 8.13 7.43
N TYR A 147 -8.52 7.21 6.57
CA TYR A 147 -7.65 6.66 5.53
C TYR A 147 -7.27 7.71 4.46
N PRO A 148 -6.15 7.53 3.74
CA PRO A 148 -5.18 6.43 3.87
C PRO A 148 -4.24 6.53 5.09
N SER A 149 -4.17 7.70 5.73
CA SER A 149 -3.18 7.99 6.78
C SER A 149 -3.83 8.00 8.16
N ILE A 150 -3.72 6.88 8.86
CA ILE A 150 -4.30 6.67 10.19
C ILE A 150 -3.22 6.72 11.27
N PRO A 151 -3.57 6.96 12.55
CA PRO A 151 -2.69 6.62 13.66
C PRO A 151 -2.31 5.13 13.57
N CYS A 152 -1.03 4.81 13.73
CA CYS A 152 -0.60 3.41 13.75
C CYS A 152 -1.28 2.67 14.92
N PRO A 153 -1.94 1.53 14.69
CA PRO A 153 -2.59 0.76 15.75
C PRO A 153 -1.55 -0.08 16.50
N ALA A 154 -0.64 0.59 17.23
CA ALA A 154 0.50 -0.04 17.88
C ALA A 154 0.08 -1.17 18.83
N GLY A 155 0.80 -2.29 18.75
CA GLY A 155 0.53 -3.51 19.50
C GLY A 155 -0.66 -4.33 18.99
N GLN A 156 -1.22 -4.01 17.82
CA GLN A 156 -2.42 -4.67 17.29
C GLN A 156 -2.18 -5.26 15.90
N THR A 157 -3.03 -6.22 15.54
CA THR A 157 -3.17 -6.74 14.18
C THR A 157 -4.35 -6.03 13.50
N LEU A 158 -4.12 -5.46 12.33
CA LEU A 158 -5.17 -4.85 11.50
C LEU A 158 -5.44 -5.72 10.28
N GLY A 159 -6.72 -6.04 10.04
CA GLY A 159 -7.16 -6.71 8.81
C GLY A 159 -7.77 -5.72 7.81
N ILE A 160 -7.40 -5.83 6.53
CA ILE A 160 -8.02 -5.08 5.42
C ILE A 160 -8.47 -6.07 4.34
N GLU A 161 -9.74 -6.00 3.93
CA GLU A 161 -10.27 -6.74 2.78
C GLU A 161 -10.37 -5.84 1.53
N PHE A 162 -9.95 -6.38 0.40
CA PHE A 162 -9.98 -5.79 -0.93
C PHE A 162 -11.03 -6.49 -1.80
N VAL A 163 -11.88 -5.69 -2.43
CA VAL A 163 -13.08 -6.17 -3.14
C VAL A 163 -13.19 -5.47 -4.49
N GLY A 164 -13.34 -6.23 -5.57
CA GLY A 164 -13.55 -5.66 -6.90
C GLY A 164 -14.85 -4.85 -6.99
N VAL A 165 -14.83 -3.73 -7.71
CA VAL A 165 -16.00 -2.86 -7.95
C VAL A 165 -16.47 -2.98 -9.40
N GLY A 166 -17.76 -3.30 -9.56
CA GLY A 166 -18.38 -3.56 -10.86
C GLY A 166 -18.12 -4.99 -11.37
N ASP A 167 -18.53 -5.31 -12.61
CA ASP A 167 -18.56 -6.70 -13.10
C ASP A 167 -17.38 -7.08 -14.00
N ALA A 168 -16.23 -6.39 -13.85
CA ALA A 168 -15.00 -6.72 -14.56
C ALA A 168 -13.78 -6.21 -13.77
N VAL A 169 -13.32 -6.97 -12.80
CA VAL A 169 -12.10 -6.70 -12.03
C VAL A 169 -11.36 -8.00 -11.80
N GLN A 170 -10.08 -8.05 -12.16
CA GLN A 170 -9.18 -9.10 -11.74
C GLN A 170 -7.88 -8.48 -11.27
N VAL A 171 -7.46 -8.80 -10.05
CA VAL A 171 -6.22 -8.28 -9.47
C VAL A 171 -5.40 -9.41 -8.86
N GLN A 172 -4.10 -9.40 -9.14
CA GLN A 172 -3.07 -10.25 -8.54
C GLN A 172 -1.88 -9.39 -8.20
N TRP A 173 -1.27 -9.64 -7.04
CA TRP A 173 0.01 -9.06 -6.64
C TRP A 173 0.93 -10.15 -6.08
N GLY A 174 2.23 -9.84 -6.02
CA GLY A 174 3.20 -10.68 -5.33
C GLY A 174 3.05 -10.53 -3.81
N ILE A 175 2.46 -11.53 -3.15
CA ILE A 175 2.29 -11.55 -1.69
C ILE A 175 3.66 -11.36 -1.01
N GLY A 176 3.75 -10.39 -0.10
CA GLY A 176 5.00 -10.02 0.59
C GLY A 176 5.98 -9.18 -0.23
N SER A 177 5.64 -8.81 -1.47
CA SER A 177 6.49 -7.97 -2.35
C SER A 177 5.76 -6.74 -2.87
N THR A 178 4.58 -6.91 -3.46
CA THR A 178 3.71 -5.85 -4.01
C THR A 178 2.31 -5.96 -3.40
N GLY A 179 1.39 -5.12 -3.85
CA GLY A 179 0.04 -5.00 -3.30
C GLY A 179 0.02 -4.06 -2.08
N PRO A 180 -0.76 -4.39 -1.04
CA PRO A 180 -0.98 -3.50 0.09
C PRO A 180 0.19 -3.50 1.07
N SER A 181 0.52 -2.34 1.61
CA SER A 181 1.55 -2.13 2.64
C SER A 181 1.24 -0.85 3.43
N PHE A 182 1.75 -0.76 4.65
CA PHE A 182 1.76 0.50 5.38
C PHE A 182 3.14 1.13 5.33
N THR A 183 3.20 2.44 5.08
CA THR A 183 4.43 3.23 5.20
C THR A 183 4.35 4.14 6.40
N ILE A 184 5.45 4.19 7.15
CA ILE A 184 5.66 5.11 8.27
C ILE A 184 6.76 6.08 7.86
N VAL A 185 6.48 7.37 7.96
CA VAL A 185 7.51 8.41 7.81
C VAL A 185 8.23 8.54 9.14
N GLU A 186 9.56 8.38 9.13
CA GLU A 186 10.41 8.53 10.31
C GLU A 186 10.70 9.99 10.67
#